data_AF-A0A166NX96-F1
#
_entry.id   AF-A0A166NX96-F1
#
_cell.length_a   1.000
_cell.length_b   1.000
_cell.length_c   1.000
_cell.angle_alpha   90.00
_cell.angle_beta   90.00
_cell.angle_gamma   90.00
#
_symmetry.space_group_name_H-M   'P 1'
#
loop_
_entity.id
_entity.type
_entity.pdbx_description
1 polymer ?
#
loop_
_entity_poly.entity_id
_entity_poly.type
_entity_poly.pdbx_seq_one_letter_code
_entity_poly.pdbx_strand_id
1 'polypeptide(L)'
;MAHPFNITLYPRNIINGKFKPTSETRYSVDPATEEPLYQVPVATKEQLDTAVHHARDAFKKWSKTTHEERSTLIIAYADAIEKNRESLEKLQTM
;
A
#
# COMPACT_ATOMS: atom_id res chain seq x y z
N MET A 1 -1.75 17.19 -11.61
CA MET A 1 -0.40 17.26 -11.01
C MET A 1 -0.28 16.15 -9.99
N ALA A 2 0.72 15.26 -10.11
CA ALA A 2 0.95 14.20 -9.13
C ALA A 2 1.24 14.86 -7.77
N HIS A 3 0.52 14.47 -6.73
CA HIS A 3 0.76 14.99 -5.39
C HIS A 3 2.12 14.45 -4.91
N PRO A 4 2.97 15.27 -4.26
CA PRO A 4 4.24 14.80 -3.74
C PRO A 4 4.00 13.61 -2.81
N PHE A 5 4.86 12.59 -2.93
CA PHE A 5 4.78 11.37 -2.14
C PHE A 5 4.95 11.71 -0.66
N ASN A 6 3.83 11.84 0.07
CA ASN A 6 3.86 12.21 1.48
C ASN A 6 4.04 10.96 2.35
N ILE A 7 5.30 10.63 2.62
CA ILE A 7 5.68 9.48 3.46
C ILE A 7 5.22 9.60 4.92
N THR A 8 4.86 10.80 5.35
CA THR A 8 4.42 11.08 6.73
C THR A 8 2.91 10.87 6.91
N LEU A 9 2.17 10.69 5.81
CA LEU A 9 0.70 10.75 5.80
C LEU A 9 0.11 9.48 5.19
N TYR A 10 0.26 8.35 5.88
CA TYR A 10 -0.42 7.09 5.56
C TYR A 10 -1.38 6.68 6.68
N PRO A 11 -2.60 7.23 6.72
CA PRO A 11 -3.41 7.15 7.94
C PRO A 11 -4.06 5.77 8.16
N ARG A 12 -4.19 4.92 7.12
CA ARG A 12 -5.19 3.84 7.11
C ARG A 12 -4.83 2.65 6.21
N ASN A 13 -5.28 1.46 6.60
CA ASN A 13 -5.20 0.26 5.78
C ASN A 13 -6.10 0.41 4.54
N ILE A 14 -5.67 -0.11 3.38
CA ILE A 14 -6.49 -0.10 2.16
C ILE A 14 -7.16 -1.47 2.02
N ILE A 15 -8.49 -1.50 2.08
CA ILE A 15 -9.29 -2.72 1.94
C ILE A 15 -10.35 -2.46 0.89
N ASN A 16 -10.37 -3.29 -0.17
CA ASN A 16 -11.27 -3.15 -1.31
C ASN A 16 -11.23 -1.73 -1.93
N GLY A 17 -10.02 -1.23 -2.16
CA GLY A 17 -9.77 0.09 -2.76
C GLY A 17 -10.13 1.29 -1.88
N LYS A 18 -10.46 1.09 -0.59
CA LYS A 18 -10.86 2.17 0.33
C LYS A 18 -10.00 2.17 1.58
N PHE A 19 -9.68 3.37 2.08
CA PHE A 19 -9.05 3.54 3.38
C PHE A 19 -10.01 3.12 4.51
N LYS A 20 -9.53 2.25 5.40
CA LYS A 20 -10.26 1.78 6.57
C LYS A 20 -9.61 2.31 7.86
N PRO A 21 -10.37 3.00 8.73
CA PRO A 21 -9.85 3.45 10.02
C PRO A 21 -9.53 2.26 10.91
N THR A 22 -8.53 2.39 11.76
CA THR A 22 -8.22 1.43 12.82
C THR A 22 -8.11 2.19 14.14
N SER A 23 -8.29 1.48 15.26
CA SER A 23 -8.15 2.02 16.62
C SER A 23 -6.71 2.02 17.11
N GLU A 24 -5.83 1.22 16.50
CA GLU A 24 -4.46 1.01 16.95
C GLU A 24 -3.44 1.35 15.87
N THR A 25 -2.36 2.01 16.28
CA THR A 25 -1.22 2.31 15.43
C THR A 25 0.07 1.85 16.11
N ARG A 26 1.11 1.61 15.30
CA ARG A 26 2.47 1.33 15.77
C ARG A 26 3.46 2.12 14.95
N TYR A 27 4.71 2.18 15.38
CA TYR A 27 5.80 2.77 14.61
C TYR A 27 6.99 1.80 14.54
N SER A 28 7.81 1.97 13.51
CA SER A 28 9.15 1.37 13.43
C SER A 28 10.19 2.39 13.88
N VAL A 29 11.40 1.96 14.20
CA VAL A 29 12.51 2.83 14.57
C VAL A 29 13.49 2.94 13.40
N ASP A 30 14.00 4.14 13.14
CA ASP A 30 15.08 4.37 12.18
C ASP A 30 16.38 3.73 12.74
N PRO A 31 16.97 2.74 12.05
CA PRO A 31 18.15 2.05 12.55
C PRO A 31 19.44 2.91 12.57
N ALA A 32 19.47 4.04 11.87
CA ALA A 32 20.63 4.94 11.84
C ALA A 32 20.59 5.99 12.96
N THR A 33 19.40 6.39 13.41
CA THR A 33 19.23 7.44 14.42
C THR A 33 18.64 6.96 15.74
N GLU A 34 18.08 5.75 15.78
CA GLU A 34 17.31 5.18 16.90
C GLU A 34 16.01 5.96 17.23
N GLU A 35 15.62 6.90 16.38
CA GLU A 35 14.41 7.70 16.55
C GLU A 35 13.16 7.02 15.95
N PRO A 36 11.96 7.26 16.49
CA PRO A 36 10.72 6.68 15.98
C PRO A 36 10.34 7.26 14.60
N LEU A 37 9.99 6.37 13.66
CA LEU A 37 9.34 6.73 12.40
C LEU A 37 7.84 7.03 12.60
N TYR A 38 7.15 7.30 11.49
CA TYR A 38 5.73 7.65 11.49
C TYR A 38 4.82 6.50 11.97
N GLN A 39 3.65 6.86 12.52
CA GLN A 39 2.62 5.92 12.94
C GLN A 39 1.97 5.23 11.72
N VAL A 40 1.90 3.90 11.76
CA VAL A 40 1.24 3.05 10.77
C VAL A 40 0.06 2.29 11.40
N PRO A 41 -1.05 2.10 10.67
CA PRO A 41 -2.23 1.42 11.18
C PRO A 41 -1.99 -0.06 11.43
N VAL A 42 -2.47 -0.58 12.57
CA VAL A 42 -2.54 -2.03 12.85
C VAL A 42 -3.91 -2.54 12.41
N ALA A 43 -3.95 -3.59 11.59
CA ALA A 43 -5.22 -4.16 11.13
C ALA A 43 -5.88 -5.01 12.24
N THR A 44 -7.19 -4.86 12.44
CA THR A 44 -7.95 -5.76 13.32
C THR A 44 -8.24 -7.10 12.63
N LYS A 45 -8.66 -8.11 13.40
CA LYS A 45 -9.06 -9.41 12.85
C LYS A 45 -10.23 -9.28 11.86
N GLU A 46 -11.22 -8.44 12.17
CA GLU A 46 -12.40 -8.22 11.32
C GLU A 46 -12.01 -7.54 10.00
N GLN A 47 -11.03 -6.63 10.05
CA GLN A 47 -10.47 -6.00 8.86
C GLN A 47 -9.75 -7.02 7.98
N LEU A 48 -8.96 -7.92 8.58
CA LEU A 48 -8.33 -9.03 7.88
C LEU A 48 -9.39 -9.93 7.22
N ASP A 49 -10.39 -10.37 7.97
CA ASP A 49 -11.46 -11.24 7.47
C ASP A 49 -12.21 -10.58 6.30
N THR A 50 -12.50 -9.28 6.41
CA THR A 50 -13.13 -8.48 5.35
C THR A 50 -12.23 -8.36 4.11
N ALA A 51 -10.93 -8.14 4.29
CA ALA A 51 -9.98 -8.05 3.19
C ALA A 51 -9.87 -9.36 2.43
N VAL A 52 -9.80 -10.49 3.14
CA VAL A 52 -9.78 -11.84 2.54
C VAL A 52 -11.07 -12.13 1.78
N HIS A 53 -12.23 -11.76 2.35
CA HIS A 53 -13.51 -11.91 1.66
C HIS A 53 -13.55 -11.15 0.33
N HIS A 54 -13.19 -9.85 0.34
CA HIS A 54 -13.14 -9.06 -0.88
C HIS A 54 -12.10 -9.56 -1.90
N ALA A 55 -10.94 -10.04 -1.44
CA ALA A 55 -9.93 -10.62 -2.32
C ALA A 55 -10.46 -11.88 -3.03
N ARG A 56 -11.18 -12.77 -2.30
CA ARG A 56 -11.81 -13.97 -2.88
C ARG A 56 -12.88 -13.61 -3.92
N ASP A 57 -13.67 -12.56 -3.68
CA ASP A 57 -14.66 -12.11 -4.64
C ASP A 57 -14.03 -11.48 -5.89
N ALA A 58 -13.03 -10.61 -5.71
CA ALA A 58 -12.29 -10.02 -6.82
C ALA A 58 -11.59 -11.10 -7.68
N PHE A 59 -11.07 -12.15 -7.05
CA PHE A 59 -10.40 -13.25 -7.73
C PHE A 59 -11.29 -13.96 -8.76
N LYS A 60 -12.60 -14.07 -8.53
CA LYS A 60 -13.55 -14.70 -9.47
C LYS A 60 -13.52 -14.03 -10.86
N LYS A 61 -13.30 -12.71 -10.90
CA LYS A 61 -13.14 -11.95 -12.14
C LYS A 61 -11.68 -11.88 -12.58
N TRP A 62 -10.77 -11.57 -11.67
CA TRP A 62 -9.35 -11.38 -11.96
C TRP A 62 -8.67 -12.63 -12.52
N SER A 63 -9.04 -13.82 -12.05
CA SER A 63 -8.51 -15.09 -12.57
C SER A 63 -8.85 -15.34 -14.04
N LYS A 64 -9.92 -14.68 -14.55
CA LYS A 64 -10.35 -14.77 -15.96
C LYS A 64 -9.82 -13.64 -16.84
N THR A 65 -9.18 -12.63 -16.25
CA THR A 65 -8.46 -11.59 -16.99
C THR A 65 -7.38 -12.25 -17.84
N THR A 66 -7.17 -11.78 -19.07
CA THR A 66 -6.18 -12.38 -19.97
C THR A 66 -4.74 -12.09 -19.51
N HIS A 67 -3.77 -12.83 -20.04
CA HIS A 67 -2.37 -12.54 -19.78
C HIS A 67 -1.99 -11.13 -20.25
N GLU A 68 -2.46 -10.73 -21.43
CA GLU A 68 -2.19 -9.42 -22.03
C GLU A 68 -2.71 -8.28 -21.15
N GLU A 69 -3.98 -8.34 -20.75
CA GLU A 69 -4.58 -7.31 -19.86
C GLU A 69 -3.83 -7.21 -18.52
N ARG A 70 -3.41 -8.34 -17.93
CA ARG A 70 -2.60 -8.32 -16.70
C ARG A 70 -1.22 -7.70 -16.95
N SER A 71 -0.59 -8.01 -18.07
CA SER A 71 0.72 -7.48 -18.46
C SER A 71 0.67 -5.96 -18.60
N THR A 72 -0.35 -5.42 -19.29
CA THR A 72 -0.57 -3.98 -19.41
C THR A 72 -0.66 -3.29 -18.05
N LEU A 73 -1.38 -3.89 -17.09
CA LEU A 73 -1.49 -3.34 -15.73
C LEU A 73 -0.17 -3.37 -14.96
N ILE A 74 0.64 -4.42 -15.12
CA ILE A 74 1.96 -4.53 -14.48
C ILE A 74 2.94 -3.51 -15.08
N ILE A 75 2.92 -3.31 -16.40
CA ILE A 75 3.76 -2.31 -17.07
C ILE A 75 3.39 -0.90 -16.57
N ALA A 76 2.10 -0.58 -16.50
CA ALA A 76 1.64 0.70 -15.96
C ALA A 76 2.06 0.91 -14.49
N TYR A 77 2.10 -0.17 -13.70
CA TYR A 77 2.63 -0.12 -12.34
C TYR A 77 4.14 0.15 -12.30
N ALA A 78 4.91 -0.47 -13.20
CA ALA A 78 6.35 -0.20 -13.34
C ALA A 78 6.62 1.26 -13.74
N ASP A 79 5.87 1.79 -14.71
CA ASP A 79 5.96 3.21 -15.11
C ASP A 79 5.65 4.15 -13.93
N ALA A 80 4.68 3.78 -13.10
CA ALA A 80 4.35 4.54 -11.89
C ALA A 80 5.48 4.48 -10.86
N ILE A 81 6.17 3.36 -10.69
CA ILE A 81 7.36 3.26 -9.82
C ILE A 81 8.46 4.17 -10.35
N GLU A 82 8.81 4.07 -11.64
CA GLU A 82 9.88 4.85 -12.26
C GLU A 82 9.63 6.36 -12.12
N LYS A 83 8.38 6.78 -12.34
CA LYS A 83 7.98 8.18 -12.18
C LYS A 83 8.15 8.71 -10.75
N ASN A 84 8.15 7.83 -9.74
CA ASN A 84 8.28 8.19 -8.32
C ASN A 84 9.61 7.73 -7.71
N ARG A 85 10.58 7.31 -8.54
CA ARG A 85 11.85 6.69 -8.13
C ARG A 85 12.57 7.44 -7.01
N GLU A 86 12.84 8.73 -7.18
CA GLU A 86 13.60 9.53 -6.20
C GLU A 86 12.94 9.54 -4.81
N SER A 87 11.60 9.64 -4.78
CA SER A 87 10.84 9.62 -3.52
C SER A 87 10.85 8.23 -2.86
N LEU A 88 10.77 7.17 -3.65
CA LEU A 88 10.84 5.79 -3.17
C LEU A 88 12.24 5.43 -2.66
N GLU A 89 13.29 5.86 -3.37
CA GLU A 89 14.68 5.68 -2.95
C GLU A 89 14.95 6.35 -1.61
N LYS A 90 14.50 7.60 -1.44
CA LYS A 90 14.58 8.30 -0.16
C LYS A 90 13.82 7.57 0.96
N LEU A 91 12.63 7.02 0.68
CA LEU A 91 11.86 6.28 1.68
C LEU A 91 12.58 5.00 2.14
N GLN A 92 13.32 4.33 1.27
CA GLN A 92 13.98 3.05 1.59
C GLN A 92 15.27 3.19 2.40
N THR A 93 15.84 4.40 2.48
CA THR A 93 17.09 4.67 3.20
C THR A 93 16.89 5.43 4.51
N MET A 94 15.62 5.68 4.89
CA MET A 94 15.21 6.23 6.18
C MET A 94 14.99 5.13 7.23
#